data_AF-A0A024CH56-F1
#
_entry.id   AF-A0A024CH56-F1
#
_cell.length_a   1.000
_cell.length_b   1.000
_cell.length_c   1.000
_cell.angle_alpha   90.00
_cell.angle_beta   90.00
_cell.angle_gamma   90.00
#
_symmetry.space_group_name_H-M   'P 1'
#
loop_
_entity.id
_entity.type
_entity.pdbx_description
1 polymer ?
#
loop_
_entity_poly.entity_id
_entity_poly.type
_entity_poly.pdbx_seq_one_letter_code
_entity_poly.pdbx_strand_id
1 'polypeptide(L)'
;MAVPLQVYPLTTQNARVSNLAGDSSTVRTELRGSSAGGADAYRSDVDNLIEQAYRQIFFHAMQSDREPYLESQLRSGNITLRDFIRGLLVSERF
;
A
#
# COMPACT_ATOMS: atom_id res chain seq x y z
N MET A 1 -17.55 23.09 -15.97
CA MET A 1 -18.57 22.29 -15.25
C MET A 1 -18.06 20.87 -15.15
N ALA A 2 -18.07 20.25 -13.97
CA ALA A 2 -17.63 18.87 -13.77
C ALA A 2 -18.75 17.90 -14.19
N VAL A 3 -18.39 16.86 -14.95
CA VAL A 3 -19.33 15.79 -15.35
C VAL A 3 -19.55 14.85 -14.14
N PRO A 4 -20.80 14.50 -13.78
CA PRO A 4 -21.07 13.60 -12.66
C PRO A 4 -20.69 12.14 -12.99
N LEU A 5 -20.35 11.35 -11.97
CA LEU A 5 -20.07 9.92 -12.10
C LEU A 5 -21.35 9.17 -12.53
N GLN A 6 -21.23 8.27 -13.52
CA GLN A 6 -22.35 7.43 -13.96
C GLN A 6 -22.63 6.30 -12.96
N VAL A 7 -23.90 5.98 -12.77
CA VAL A 7 -24.35 4.89 -11.90
C VAL A 7 -24.17 3.55 -12.61
N TYR A 8 -23.56 2.58 -11.93
CA TYR A 8 -23.45 1.19 -12.40
C TYR A 8 -24.05 0.23 -11.36
N PRO A 9 -24.64 -0.91 -11.80
CA PRO A 9 -25.20 -1.89 -10.87
C PRO A 9 -24.10 -2.59 -10.09
N LEU A 10 -24.34 -2.80 -8.80
CA LEU A 10 -23.41 -3.48 -7.91
C LEU A 10 -23.47 -5.00 -8.11
N THR A 11 -22.31 -5.66 -8.09
CA THR A 11 -22.20 -7.12 -8.06
C THR A 11 -21.94 -7.63 -6.64
N THR A 12 -22.28 -8.91 -6.42
CA THR A 12 -21.92 -9.61 -5.18
C THR A 12 -20.42 -9.88 -5.16
N GLN A 13 -19.76 -9.52 -4.06
CA GLN A 13 -18.31 -9.74 -3.86
C GLN A 13 -18.06 -10.16 -2.40
N ASN A 14 -17.13 -11.08 -2.18
CA ASN A 14 -16.81 -11.58 -0.83
C ASN A 14 -16.35 -10.49 0.12
N ALA A 15 -15.63 -9.48 -0.38
CA ALA A 15 -15.17 -8.34 0.42
C ALA A 15 -16.31 -7.44 0.96
N ARG A 16 -17.55 -7.61 0.48
CA ARG A 16 -18.73 -6.86 0.94
C ARG A 16 -19.49 -7.56 2.06
N VAL A 17 -19.05 -8.76 2.47
CA VAL A 17 -19.69 -9.59 3.49
C VAL A 17 -18.70 -9.79 4.65
N SER A 18 -19.19 -9.72 5.89
CA SER A 18 -18.38 -10.02 7.08
C SER A 18 -17.87 -11.47 7.08
N ASN A 19 -16.73 -11.74 7.71
CA ASN A 19 -16.18 -13.09 7.78
C ASN A 19 -17.04 -14.00 8.70
N LEU A 20 -18.03 -14.68 8.13
CA LEU A 20 -18.93 -15.54 8.92
C LEU A 20 -18.21 -16.74 9.57
N ALA A 21 -17.08 -17.17 9.02
CA ALA A 21 -16.35 -18.36 9.48
C ALA A 21 -15.55 -18.16 10.78
N GLY A 22 -15.42 -16.91 11.30
CA GLY A 22 -14.65 -16.61 12.52
C GLY A 22 -13.13 -16.83 12.42
N ASP A 23 -12.66 -17.54 11.38
CA ASP A 23 -11.24 -17.70 11.09
C ASP A 23 -10.68 -16.42 10.44
N SER A 24 -9.72 -15.81 11.13
CA SER A 24 -8.98 -14.63 10.66
C SER A 24 -7.56 -14.96 10.19
N SER A 25 -7.18 -16.24 10.10
CA SER A 25 -5.83 -16.66 9.70
C SER A 25 -5.44 -16.19 8.30
N THR A 26 -6.42 -16.05 7.40
CA THR A 26 -6.25 -15.58 6.03
C THR A 26 -6.41 -14.06 5.88
N VAL A 27 -6.83 -13.38 6.95
CA VAL A 27 -7.01 -11.92 6.94
C VAL A 27 -5.62 -11.29 6.94
N ARG A 28 -5.28 -10.69 5.81
CA ARG A 28 -4.08 -9.85 5.70
C ARG A 28 -4.30 -8.61 6.57
N THR A 29 -3.73 -8.63 7.77
CA THR A 29 -3.74 -7.47 8.66
C THR A 29 -2.93 -6.35 8.02
N GLU A 30 -3.45 -5.13 8.08
CA GLU A 30 -2.72 -3.96 7.59
C GLU A 30 -1.41 -3.82 8.37
N LEU A 31 -0.26 -3.95 7.69
CA LEU A 31 1.02 -3.59 8.29
C LEU A 31 0.98 -2.08 8.54
N ARG A 32 0.63 -1.68 9.75
CA ARG A 32 0.79 -0.30 10.19
C ARG A 32 2.13 -0.24 10.90
N GLY A 33 3.11 0.46 10.32
CA GLY A 33 4.42 0.63 10.92
C GLY A 33 4.27 1.01 12.39
N SER A 34 4.59 0.08 13.29
CA SER A 34 4.20 0.18 14.68
C SER A 34 5.35 0.82 15.45
N SER A 35 5.11 1.98 16.05
CA SER A 35 6.13 2.66 16.88
C SER A 35 6.38 1.95 18.22
N ALA A 36 5.70 0.83 18.48
CA ALA A 36 5.77 0.09 19.73
C ALA A 36 7.09 -0.70 19.91
N GLY A 37 7.79 -1.01 18.80
CA GLY A 37 9.02 -1.81 18.82
C GLY A 37 10.34 -1.02 18.88
N GLY A 38 10.29 0.31 19.06
CA GLY A 38 11.46 1.19 18.96
C GLY A 38 11.82 1.59 17.52
N ALA A 39 12.86 2.40 17.37
CA ALA A 39 13.20 3.04 16.09
C ALA A 39 13.67 2.04 15.01
N ASP A 40 14.40 0.98 15.40
CA ASP A 40 14.90 -0.02 14.46
C ASP A 40 13.80 -0.93 13.93
N ALA A 41 12.87 -1.36 14.80
CA ALA A 41 11.69 -2.13 14.38
C ALA A 41 10.79 -1.34 13.43
N TYR A 42 10.61 -0.04 13.70
CA TYR A 42 9.88 0.85 12.80
C TYR A 42 10.52 0.94 11.41
N ARG A 43 11.85 1.06 11.34
CA ARG A 43 12.57 1.09 10.05
C ARG A 43 12.41 -0.21 9.27
N SER A 44 12.53 -1.37 9.93
CA SER A 44 12.31 -2.65 9.27
C SER A 44 10.86 -2.84 8.80
N ASP A 45 9.88 -2.35 9.56
CA ASP A 45 8.46 -2.41 9.17
C ASP A 45 8.19 -1.54 7.94
N VAL A 46 8.76 -0.33 7.89
CA VAL A 46 8.64 0.56 6.73
C VAL A 46 9.31 -0.05 5.50
N ASP A 47 10.45 -0.72 5.66
CA ASP A 47 11.14 -1.37 4.54
C ASP A 47 10.33 -2.53 3.98
N ASN A 48 9.72 -3.33 4.86
CA ASN A 48 8.78 -4.38 4.46
C ASN A 48 7.56 -3.82 3.72
N LEU A 49 7.03 -2.67 4.15
CA LEU A 49 5.94 -1.98 3.48
C LEU A 49 6.32 -1.47 2.09
N ILE A 50 7.53 -0.93 1.94
CA ILE A 50 8.07 -0.48 0.65
C ILE A 50 8.14 -1.66 -0.33
N GLU A 51 8.73 -2.78 0.09
CA GLU A 51 8.81 -3.99 -0.74
C GLU A 51 7.43 -4.52 -1.14
N GLN A 52 6.49 -4.58 -0.20
CA GLN A 52 5.12 -5.01 -0.48
C GLN A 52 4.42 -4.09 -1.48
N ALA A 53 4.61 -2.77 -1.36
CA ALA A 53 4.03 -1.80 -2.27
C ALA A 53 4.58 -1.97 -3.70
N TYR A 54 5.89 -2.12 -3.88
CA TYR A 54 6.47 -2.40 -5.19
C TYR A 54 5.94 -3.72 -5.79
N ARG A 55 5.84 -4.79 -4.98
CA ARG A 55 5.31 -6.09 -5.44
C ARG A 55 3.82 -6.06 -5.77
N GLN A 56 3.07 -5.16 -5.14
CA GLN A 56 1.63 -5.00 -5.38
C GLN A 56 1.35 -4.19 -6.64
N ILE A 57 2.17 -3.17 -6.93
CA ILE A 57 1.94 -2.23 -8.03
C ILE A 57 2.64 -2.68 -9.31
N PHE A 58 3.90 -3.10 -9.21
CA PHE A 58 4.67 -3.56 -10.35
C PHE A 58 4.59 -5.08 -10.49
N PHE A 59 4.50 -5.57 -11.72
CA PHE A 59 4.55 -7.00 -12.02
C PHE A 59 5.89 -7.62 -11.58
N HIS A 60 6.99 -6.86 -11.68
CA HIS A 60 8.30 -7.25 -11.21
C HIS A 60 9.06 -6.05 -10.63
N ALA A 61 9.51 -6.15 -9.38
CA ALA A 61 10.26 -5.09 -8.70
C ALA A 61 11.75 -5.15 -9.10
N MET A 62 12.08 -4.65 -10.29
CA MET A 62 13.47 -4.50 -10.70
C MET A 62 14.17 -3.41 -9.87
N GLN A 63 15.47 -3.56 -9.64
CA GLN A 63 16.24 -2.54 -8.90
C GLN A 63 16.29 -1.20 -9.63
N SER A 64 16.19 -1.20 -10.97
CA SER A 64 16.16 0.02 -11.80
C SER A 64 14.89 0.84 -11.63
N ASP A 65 13.80 0.21 -11.21
CA ASP A 65 12.45 0.81 -11.14
C ASP A 65 12.17 1.41 -9.76
N ARG A 66 13.17 1.40 -8.87
CA ARG A 66 13.05 1.96 -7.52
C ARG A 66 13.24 3.47 -7.54
N GLU A 67 12.40 4.15 -6.78
CA GLU A 67 12.47 5.59 -6.55
C GLU A 67 13.01 5.91 -5.16
N PRO A 68 14.35 6.07 -4.99
CA PRO A 68 14.97 6.26 -3.68
C PRO A 68 14.51 7.53 -2.96
N TYR A 69 14.09 8.55 -3.72
CA TYR A 69 13.56 9.79 -3.16
C TYR A 69 12.22 9.59 -2.45
N LEU A 70 11.28 8.88 -3.08
CA LEU A 70 9.99 8.52 -2.46
C LEU A 70 10.18 7.60 -1.26
N GLU A 71 11.09 6.64 -1.34
CA GLU A 71 11.41 5.76 -0.21
C GLU A 71 11.93 6.54 0.99
N SER A 72 12.85 7.49 0.76
CA SER A 72 13.37 8.36 1.83
C SER A 72 12.29 9.24 2.45
N GLN A 73 11.38 9.78 1.64
CA GLN A 73 10.23 10.55 2.14
C GLN A 73 9.31 9.69 3.01
N LEU A 74 9.07 8.43 2.65
CA LEU A 74 8.25 7.52 3.45
C LEU A 74 8.95 7.14 4.76
N ARG A 75 10.26 6.83 4.71
CA ARG A 75 11.08 6.50 5.89
C ARG A 75 11.18 7.65 6.90
N SER A 76 11.20 8.89 6.41
CA SER A 76 11.20 10.10 7.23
C SER A 76 9.81 10.49 7.75
N GLY A 77 8.74 9.81 7.29
CA GLY A 77 7.37 10.13 7.66
C GLY A 77 6.84 11.42 7.04
N ASN A 78 7.53 11.97 6.04
CA ASN A 78 7.10 13.18 5.32
C ASN A 78 5.88 12.92 4.43
N ILE A 79 5.71 11.69 3.96
CA ILE A 79 4.56 11.24 3.16
C ILE A 79 3.90 10.03 3.82
N THR A 80 2.61 9.84 3.55
CA THR A 80 1.90 8.63 4.00
C THR A 80 2.08 7.48 3.00
N LEU A 81 1.81 6.24 3.41
CA LEU A 81 1.84 5.08 2.50
C LEU A 81 0.90 5.28 1.29
N ARG A 82 -0.23 5.95 1.49
CA ARG A 82 -1.17 6.29 0.41
C ARG A 82 -0.55 7.22 -0.63
N ASP A 83 0.25 8.19 -0.18
CA ASP A 83 0.92 9.14 -1.07
C ASP A 83 2.10 8.49 -1.78
N PHE A 84 2.80 7.57 -1.11
CA PHE A 84 3.80 6.71 -1.74
C PHE A 84 3.19 5.87 -2.88
N ILE A 85 2.06 5.20 -2.65
CA ILE A 85 1.35 4.42 -3.70
C ILE A 85 0.95 5.31 -4.87
N ARG A 86 0.44 6.53 -4.61
CA ARG A 86 0.12 7.48 -5.68
C ARG A 86 1.35 7.91 -6.46
N GLY A 87 2.47 8.16 -5.78
CA GLY A 87 3.75 8.49 -6.41
C GLY A 87 4.19 7.38 -7.37
N LEU A 88 4.12 6.13 -6.93
CA LEU A 88 4.46 4.98 -7.79
C LEU A 88 3.55 4.87 -9.03
N LEU A 89 2.25 5.15 -8.90
CA LEU A 89 1.30 5.12 -10.03
C LEU A 89 1.43 6.30 -11.00
N VAL A 90 2.12 7.38 -10.60
CA VAL A 90 2.38 8.56 -11.45
C VAL A 90 3.83 8.58 -11.96
N SER A 91 4.68 7.69 -11.47
CA SER A 91 6.07 7.55 -11.90
C SER A 91 6.19 7.30 -13.41
N GLU A 92 7.32 7.71 -14.01
CA GLU A 92 7.59 7.51 -15.45
C GLU A 92 7.57 6.03 -15.87
N ARG A 93 7.72 5.12 -14.90
CA ARG A 93 7.82 3.68 -15.15
C ARG A 93 6.46 2.99 -15.33
N PHE A 94 5.39 3.56 -14.75
CA PHE A 94 4.04 2.99 -14.75
C PHE A 94 3.32 3.24 -16.09
#